data_AF-A0A2D5RWL6-F1
#
_entry.id   AF-A0A2D5RWL6-F1
#
_cell.length_a   1.000
_cell.length_b   1.000
_cell.length_c   1.000
_cell.angle_alpha   90.00
_cell.angle_beta   90.00
_cell.angle_gamma   90.00
#
_symmetry.space_group_name_H-M   'P 1'
#
loop_
_entity.id
_entity.type
_entity.pdbx_description
1 polymer ?
#
loop_
_entity_poly.entity_id
_entity_poly.type
_entity_poly.pdbx_seq_one_letter_code
_entity_poly.pdbx_strand_id
1 'polypeptide(L)'
;MNTRNLAIQAISYLNSLDGNDIPDCKKWFDKREREYAALLKLNKAGLGATMAELQKMADEPLKDQYAKKVIAQLKKIDLRVSELDKRKDGIDKNPNMWKNFFSGLESVPTYKCKQALDSIESQTNKLASKMDELLKSITMEQAEKFGYPVIGLDESDFN
;
A
#
# COMPACT_ATOMS: atom_id res chain seq x y z
N MET A 1 -15.20 -7.61 -10.99
CA MET A 1 -15.23 -7.89 -9.54
C MET A 1 -13.87 -8.44 -9.13
N ASN A 2 -13.23 -7.86 -8.11
CA ASN A 2 -11.97 -8.36 -7.57
C ASN A 2 -12.29 -9.43 -6.51
N THR A 3 -12.35 -10.69 -6.94
CA THR A 3 -12.70 -11.84 -6.11
C THR A 3 -11.73 -12.04 -4.95
N ARG A 4 -10.43 -11.81 -5.18
CA ARG A 4 -9.38 -11.86 -4.15
C ARG A 4 -9.67 -10.91 -3.00
N ASN A 5 -9.88 -9.62 -3.28
CA ASN A 5 -10.15 -8.63 -2.23
C ASN A 5 -11.46 -8.92 -1.48
N LEU A 6 -12.48 -9.41 -2.19
CA LEU A 6 -13.74 -9.81 -1.54
C LEU A 6 -13.52 -11.02 -0.63
N ALA A 7 -12.70 -11.98 -1.04
CA ALA A 7 -12.38 -13.17 -0.25
C ALA A 7 -11.60 -12.80 1.01
N ILE A 8 -10.57 -11.94 0.90
CA ILE A 8 -9.83 -11.41 2.06
C ILE A 8 -10.77 -10.70 3.05
N GLN A 9 -11.69 -9.87 2.54
CA GLN A 9 -12.68 -9.18 3.37
C GLN A 9 -13.66 -10.15 4.04
N ALA A 10 -14.14 -11.16 3.30
CA ALA A 10 -15.02 -12.19 3.83
C ALA A 10 -14.33 -13.05 4.91
N ILE A 11 -13.06 -13.42 4.71
CA ILE A 11 -12.24 -14.13 5.70
C ILE A 11 -12.09 -13.28 6.97
N SER A 12 -11.81 -11.98 6.83
CA SER A 12 -11.70 -11.06 7.97
C SER A 12 -13.02 -10.98 8.77
N TYR A 13 -14.16 -11.00 8.08
CA TYR A 13 -15.47 -11.11 8.73
C TYR A 13 -15.62 -12.42 9.50
N LEU A 14 -15.36 -13.56 8.85
CA LEU A 14 -15.52 -14.88 9.46
C LEU A 14 -14.58 -15.10 10.65
N ASN A 15 -13.31 -14.69 10.54
CA ASN A 15 -12.35 -14.76 11.64
C ASN A 15 -12.79 -13.91 12.84
N SER A 16 -13.51 -12.81 12.60
CA SER A 16 -13.97 -11.96 13.70
C SER A 16 -15.15 -12.49 14.49
N LEU A 17 -15.80 -13.54 13.97
CA LEU A 17 -16.84 -14.25 14.69
C LEU A 17 -16.23 -15.26 15.67
N ASP A 18 -14.97 -15.68 15.47
CA ASP A 18 -14.17 -16.51 16.39
C ASP A 18 -14.94 -17.76 16.90
N GLY A 19 -15.80 -18.34 16.05
CA GLY A 19 -16.68 -19.48 16.39
C GLY A 19 -17.81 -19.16 17.38
N ASN A 20 -17.96 -17.90 17.79
CA ASN A 20 -19.00 -17.42 18.69
C ASN A 20 -20.21 -16.88 17.93
N ASP A 21 -21.35 -16.79 18.62
CA ASP A 21 -22.56 -16.19 18.09
C ASP A 21 -22.32 -14.76 17.58
N ILE A 22 -23.03 -14.40 16.51
CA ILE A 22 -22.94 -13.08 15.90
C ILE A 22 -23.27 -12.02 16.97
N PRO A 23 -22.35 -11.11 17.29
CA PRO A 23 -22.60 -10.10 18.32
C PRO A 23 -23.80 -9.23 17.93
N ASP A 24 -24.88 -9.29 18.72
CA ASP A 24 -26.08 -8.46 18.52
C ASP A 24 -25.86 -7.03 19.02
N CYS A 25 -24.89 -6.34 18.41
CA CYS A 25 -24.72 -4.92 18.63
C CYS A 25 -24.44 -4.18 17.32
N LYS A 26 -25.27 -3.16 17.07
CA LYS A 26 -25.20 -2.31 15.87
C LYS A 26 -23.80 -1.75 15.62
N LYS A 27 -23.09 -1.33 16.68
CA LYS A 27 -21.73 -0.80 16.59
C LYS A 27 -20.71 -1.82 16.05
N TRP A 28 -20.92 -3.11 16.29
CA TRP A 28 -20.05 -4.16 15.75
C TRP A 28 -20.31 -4.36 14.26
N PHE A 29 -21.59 -4.36 13.85
CA PHE A 29 -21.98 -4.42 12.44
C PHE A 29 -21.52 -3.20 11.64
N ASP A 30 -21.70 -1.98 12.16
CA ASP A 30 -21.29 -0.75 11.48
C ASP A 30 -19.78 -0.74 11.19
N LYS A 31 -18.98 -1.33 12.09
CA LYS A 31 -17.53 -1.47 11.90
C LYS A 31 -17.13 -2.52 10.86
N ARG A 32 -18.04 -3.45 10.52
CA ARG A 32 -17.78 -4.60 9.66
C ARG A 32 -18.69 -4.67 8.43
N GLU A 33 -19.38 -3.59 8.12
CA GLU A 33 -20.38 -3.53 7.05
C GLU A 33 -19.75 -3.89 5.68
N ARG A 34 -18.52 -3.44 5.44
CA ARG A 34 -17.81 -3.72 4.19
C ARG A 34 -17.46 -5.20 4.06
N GLU A 35 -16.94 -5.80 5.12
CA GLU A 35 -16.52 -7.18 5.19
C GLU A 35 -17.72 -8.12 5.08
N TYR A 36 -18.81 -7.79 5.75
CA TYR A 36 -20.08 -8.50 5.61
C TYR A 36 -20.67 -8.38 4.20
N ALA A 37 -20.66 -7.17 3.61
CA ALA A 37 -21.12 -6.97 2.24
C ALA A 37 -20.28 -7.74 1.21
N ALA A 38 -18.99 -7.95 1.48
CA ALA A 38 -18.13 -8.78 0.64
C ALA A 38 -18.54 -10.26 0.69
N LEU A 39 -18.79 -10.79 1.89
CA LEU A 39 -19.31 -12.14 2.08
C LEU A 39 -20.65 -12.35 1.35
N LEU A 40 -21.58 -11.39 1.48
CA LEU A 40 -22.87 -11.45 0.78
C LEU A 40 -22.72 -11.44 -0.74
N LYS A 41 -21.78 -10.66 -1.29
CA LYS A 41 -21.52 -10.62 -2.73
C LYS A 41 -20.96 -11.94 -3.25
N LEU A 42 -20.04 -12.56 -2.49
CA LEU A 42 -19.48 -13.87 -2.85
C LEU A 42 -20.55 -14.96 -2.81
N ASN A 43 -21.35 -15.00 -1.74
CA ASN A 43 -22.43 -15.97 -1.60
C ASN A 43 -23.49 -15.82 -2.72
N LYS A 44 -23.90 -14.58 -3.04
CA LYS A 44 -24.81 -14.32 -4.18
C LYS A 44 -24.23 -14.75 -5.53
N ALA A 45 -22.91 -14.77 -5.67
CA ALA A 45 -22.22 -15.23 -6.87
C ALA A 45 -21.97 -16.75 -6.87
N GLY A 46 -22.36 -17.48 -5.82
CA GLY A 46 -22.08 -18.90 -5.66
C GLY A 46 -20.59 -19.21 -5.47
N LEU A 47 -19.83 -18.29 -4.89
CA LEU A 47 -18.38 -18.41 -4.67
C LEU A 47 -18.06 -18.41 -3.16
N GLY A 48 -17.11 -19.23 -2.74
CA GLY A 48 -16.56 -19.17 -1.37
C GLY A 48 -17.53 -19.72 -0.33
N ALA A 49 -18.11 -20.88 -0.61
CA ALA A 49 -19.03 -21.57 0.29
C ALA A 49 -18.32 -22.09 1.54
N THR A 50 -17.01 -22.31 1.47
CA THR A 50 -16.18 -22.75 2.59
C THR A 50 -15.01 -21.80 2.86
N MET A 51 -14.48 -21.83 4.09
CA MET A 51 -13.28 -21.08 4.45
C MET A 51 -12.08 -21.47 3.58
N ALA A 52 -11.97 -22.74 3.20
CA ALA A 52 -10.92 -23.22 2.30
C ALA A 52 -11.05 -22.63 0.89
N GLU A 53 -12.26 -22.52 0.34
CA GLU A 53 -12.50 -21.86 -0.95
C GLU A 53 -12.22 -20.36 -0.89
N LEU A 54 -12.60 -19.70 0.20
CA LEU A 54 -12.27 -18.29 0.43
C LEU A 54 -10.75 -18.08 0.51
N GLN A 55 -10.05 -18.93 1.24
CA GLN A 55 -8.59 -18.85 1.36
C GLN A 55 -7.93 -19.05 -0.01
N LYS A 56 -8.36 -20.06 -0.77
CA LYS A 56 -7.88 -20.28 -2.13
C LYS A 56 -8.08 -19.05 -3.03
N MET A 57 -9.24 -18.41 -2.96
CA MET A 57 -9.51 -17.19 -3.71
C MET A 57 -8.72 -15.97 -3.22
N ALA A 58 -8.37 -15.92 -1.94
CA ALA A 58 -7.53 -14.88 -1.36
C ALA A 58 -6.06 -15.03 -1.78
N ASP A 59 -5.61 -16.26 -1.96
CA ASP A 59 -4.26 -16.61 -2.39
C ASP A 59 -4.09 -16.53 -3.92
N GLU A 60 -5.21 -16.55 -4.67
CA GLU A 60 -5.19 -16.38 -6.13
C GLU A 60 -4.61 -15.01 -6.54
N PRO A 61 -3.75 -14.95 -7.58
CA PRO A 61 -3.28 -13.70 -8.14
C PRO A 61 -4.43 -12.78 -8.54
N LEU A 62 -4.23 -11.47 -8.43
CA LEU A 62 -5.22 -10.50 -8.90
C LEU A 62 -5.52 -10.73 -10.38
N LYS A 63 -6.77 -10.50 -10.80
CA LYS A 63 -7.06 -10.48 -12.24
C LYS A 63 -6.25 -9.37 -12.91
N ASP A 64 -5.74 -9.64 -14.12
CA ASP A 64 -4.90 -8.72 -14.91
C ASP A 64 -5.38 -7.25 -14.94
N GLN A 65 -6.70 -7.04 -15.09
CA GLN A 65 -7.28 -5.69 -15.10
C GLN A 65 -7.02 -4.91 -13.80
N TYR A 66 -6.93 -5.59 -12.65
CA TYR A 66 -6.66 -5.01 -11.35
C TYR A 66 -5.15 -4.91 -11.09
N ALA A 67 -4.38 -5.93 -11.46
CA ALA A 67 -2.91 -5.89 -11.39
C ALA A 67 -2.34 -4.71 -12.21
N LYS A 68 -2.86 -4.48 -13.43
CA LYS A 68 -2.50 -3.32 -14.26
C LYS A 68 -2.79 -1.97 -13.59
N LYS A 69 -3.87 -1.87 -12.80
CA LYS A 69 -4.18 -0.65 -12.03
C LYS A 69 -3.23 -0.45 -10.86
N VAL A 70 -2.89 -1.52 -10.14
CA VAL A 70 -1.90 -1.49 -9.05
C VAL A 70 -0.55 -1.01 -9.58
N ILE A 71 -0.10 -1.57 -10.70
CA ILE A 71 1.18 -1.21 -11.32
C ILE A 71 1.19 0.24 -11.80
N ALA A 72 0.07 0.74 -12.33
CA ALA A 72 -0.05 2.15 -12.67
C ALA A 72 0.03 3.08 -11.43
N GLN A 73 -0.38 2.60 -10.25
CA GLN A 73 -0.22 3.34 -9.00
C GLN A 73 1.22 3.28 -8.49
N LEU A 74 1.88 2.11 -8.56
CA LEU A 74 3.29 1.97 -8.21
C LEU A 74 4.16 2.93 -9.03
N LYS A 75 3.98 2.98 -10.36
CA LYS A 75 4.70 3.93 -11.23
C LYS A 75 4.48 5.39 -10.85
N LYS A 76 3.29 5.76 -10.34
CA LYS A 76 3.02 7.12 -9.84
C LYS A 76 3.74 7.40 -8.52
N ILE A 77 3.87 6.39 -7.66
CA ILE A 77 4.62 6.50 -6.42
C ILE A 77 6.11 6.70 -6.74
N ASP A 78 6.68 5.93 -7.66
CA ASP A 78 8.09 6.08 -8.08
C ASP A 78 8.38 7.50 -8.60
N LEU A 79 7.50 8.03 -9.47
CA LEU A 79 7.60 9.41 -9.94
C LEU A 79 7.59 10.41 -8.79
N ARG A 80 6.71 10.21 -7.81
CA ARG A 80 6.59 11.09 -6.66
C ARG A 80 7.81 11.02 -5.75
N VAL A 81 8.39 9.84 -5.55
CA VAL A 81 9.63 9.66 -4.81
C VAL A 81 10.77 10.40 -5.51
N SER A 82 10.90 10.24 -6.83
CA SER A 82 11.91 10.98 -7.62
C SER A 82 11.76 12.50 -7.52
N GLU A 83 10.53 13.03 -7.48
CA GLU A 83 10.28 14.45 -7.25
C GLU A 83 10.72 14.91 -5.85
N LEU A 84 10.49 14.09 -4.82
CA LEU A 84 10.91 14.38 -3.45
C LEU A 84 12.44 14.37 -3.32
N ASP A 85 13.12 13.42 -3.98
CA ASP A 85 14.58 13.36 -4.01
C ASP A 85 15.18 14.59 -4.69
N LYS A 86 14.64 14.99 -5.85
CA LYS A 86 15.04 16.25 -6.52
C LYS A 86 14.83 17.47 -5.64
N ARG A 87 13.75 17.48 -4.85
CA ARG A 87 13.48 18.57 -3.91
C ARG A 87 14.49 18.57 -2.76
N LYS A 88 14.87 17.40 -2.25
CA LYS A 88 15.91 17.25 -1.23
C LYS A 88 17.26 17.73 -1.75
N ASP A 89 17.67 17.31 -2.95
CA ASP A 89 18.88 17.81 -3.61
C ASP A 89 18.88 19.34 -3.79
N GLY A 90 17.70 19.90 -4.10
CA GLY A 90 17.52 21.34 -4.23
C GLY A 90 17.68 22.09 -2.90
N ILE A 91 17.34 21.46 -1.77
CA ILE A 91 17.56 22.02 -0.43
C ILE A 91 19.06 21.99 -0.10
N ASP A 92 19.72 20.87 -0.35
CA ASP A 92 21.15 20.68 -0.07
C ASP A 92 22.02 21.68 -0.84
N LYS A 93 21.64 21.99 -2.09
CA LYS A 93 22.34 22.96 -2.95
C LYS A 93 21.96 24.42 -2.72
N ASN A 94 21.00 24.73 -1.84
CA ASN A 94 20.53 26.09 -1.61
C ASN A 94 21.17 26.71 -0.35
N PRO A 95 22.12 27.65 -0.48
CA PRO A 95 22.82 28.23 0.67
C PRO A 95 21.89 28.88 1.70
N ASN A 96 20.74 29.43 1.28
CA ASN A 96 19.78 30.07 2.19
C ASN A 96 19.11 29.10 3.17
N MET A 97 19.17 27.79 2.88
CA MET A 97 18.63 26.74 3.75
C MET A 97 19.62 26.40 4.88
N TRP A 98 20.87 26.84 4.79
CA TRP A 98 21.96 26.47 5.69
C TRP A 98 22.59 27.71 6.34
N LYS A 99 22.66 27.72 7.66
CA LYS A 99 23.49 28.69 8.40
C LYS A 99 24.96 28.37 8.18
N ASN A 100 25.80 29.39 8.16
CA ASN A 100 27.26 29.27 8.03
C ASN A 100 27.76 28.68 6.70
N PHE A 101 26.90 28.58 5.68
CA PHE A 101 27.25 27.92 4.42
C PHE A 101 28.52 28.49 3.74
N PHE A 102 28.72 29.81 3.79
CA PHE A 102 29.89 30.48 3.21
C PHE A 102 30.94 30.92 4.25
N SER A 103 30.76 30.60 5.54
CA SER A 103 31.61 31.18 6.60
C SER A 103 32.83 30.32 6.97
N GLY A 104 33.01 29.15 6.36
CA GLY A 104 34.07 28.19 6.71
C GLY A 104 33.88 27.51 8.08
N LEU A 105 32.79 27.83 8.78
CA LEU A 105 32.32 27.12 9.97
C LEU A 105 31.39 25.97 9.57
N GLU A 106 31.14 25.05 10.49
CA GLU A 106 30.21 23.94 10.27
C GLU A 106 28.82 24.47 9.86
N SER A 107 28.32 23.96 8.73
CA SER A 107 27.03 24.34 8.18
C SER A 107 25.91 23.67 8.97
N VAL A 108 24.94 24.46 9.45
CA VAL A 108 23.83 23.94 10.26
C VAL A 108 22.51 24.28 9.56
N PRO A 109 21.55 23.34 9.44
CA PRO A 109 20.28 23.63 8.77
C PRO A 109 19.49 24.71 9.52
N THR A 110 18.92 25.64 8.74
CA THR A 110 17.95 26.63 9.25
C THR A 110 16.66 25.93 9.70
N TYR A 111 15.80 26.63 10.43
CA TYR A 111 14.48 26.11 10.82
C TYR A 111 13.63 25.72 9.60
N LYS A 112 13.64 26.55 8.54
CA LYS A 112 12.93 26.26 7.29
C LYS A 112 13.50 25.03 6.58
N CYS A 113 14.81 24.82 6.64
CA CYS A 113 15.46 23.61 6.12
C CYS A 113 15.00 22.36 6.86
N LYS A 114 15.08 22.37 8.20
CA LYS A 114 14.59 21.25 9.03
C LYS A 114 13.14 20.91 8.71
N GLN A 115 12.25 21.90 8.72
CA GLN A 115 10.83 21.69 8.43
C GLN A 115 10.60 21.11 7.01
N ALA A 116 11.37 21.55 6.02
CA ALA A 116 11.26 21.04 4.66
C ALA A 116 11.76 19.59 4.55
N LEU A 117 12.87 19.25 5.21
CA LEU A 117 13.43 17.90 5.26
C LEU A 117 12.48 16.95 6.00
N ASP A 118 11.97 17.34 7.16
CA ASP A 118 10.99 16.54 7.94
C ASP A 118 9.71 16.27 7.12
N SER A 119 9.25 17.26 6.35
CA SER A 119 8.08 17.11 5.48
C SER A 119 8.34 16.13 4.34
N ILE A 120 9.54 16.16 3.75
CA ILE A 120 9.95 15.21 2.70
C ILE A 120 10.02 13.80 3.29
N GLU A 121 10.69 13.62 4.42
CA GLU A 121 10.81 12.34 5.10
C GLU A 121 9.44 11.73 5.44
N SER A 122 8.53 12.55 6.00
CA SER A 122 7.16 12.10 6.29
C SER A 122 6.40 11.66 5.03
N GLN A 123 6.58 12.35 3.90
CA GLN A 123 5.95 11.96 2.63
C GLN A 123 6.57 10.68 2.07
N THR A 124 7.89 10.54 2.11
CA THR A 124 8.60 9.35 1.65
C THR A 124 8.18 8.12 2.44
N ASN A 125 8.08 8.21 3.77
CA ASN A 125 7.64 7.10 4.62
C ASN A 125 6.21 6.65 4.28
N LYS A 126 5.28 7.60 4.05
CA LYS A 126 3.90 7.27 3.64
C LYS A 126 3.85 6.59 2.26
N LEU A 127 4.70 7.03 1.34
CA LEU A 127 4.79 6.45 0.01
C LEU A 127 5.40 5.04 0.06
N ALA A 128 6.42 4.82 0.88
CA ALA A 128 7.06 3.53 1.08
C ALA A 128 6.08 2.49 1.65
N SER A 129 5.32 2.84 2.70
CA SER A 129 4.30 1.92 3.23
C SER A 129 3.24 1.57 2.20
N LYS A 130 2.80 2.56 1.41
CA LYS A 130 1.82 2.32 0.34
C LYS A 130 2.39 1.48 -0.80
N MET A 131 3.68 1.62 -1.10
CA MET A 131 4.37 0.82 -2.11
C MET A 131 4.43 -0.65 -1.67
N ASP A 132 4.83 -0.90 -0.42
CA ASP A 132 4.86 -2.25 0.19
C ASP A 132 3.47 -2.91 0.14
N GLU A 133 2.41 -2.20 0.56
CA GLU A 133 1.03 -2.69 0.48
C GLU A 133 0.61 -3.06 -0.95
N LEU A 134 1.02 -2.27 -1.94
CA LEU A 134 0.69 -2.50 -3.34
C LEU A 134 1.48 -3.66 -3.95
N LEU A 135 2.76 -3.82 -3.60
CA LEU A 135 3.60 -4.90 -4.08
C LEU A 135 3.07 -6.26 -3.61
N LYS A 136 2.72 -6.40 -2.33
CA LYS A 136 2.06 -7.60 -1.76
C LYS A 136 0.71 -7.94 -2.39
N SER A 137 0.10 -6.98 -3.08
CA SER A 137 -1.18 -7.19 -3.75
C SER A 137 -1.04 -7.79 -5.15
N ILE A 138 0.17 -7.87 -5.72
CA ILE A 138 0.42 -8.43 -7.06
C ILE A 138 1.51 -9.50 -6.98
N THR A 139 1.65 -10.30 -8.04
CA THR A 139 2.77 -11.23 -8.16
C THR A 139 3.93 -10.58 -8.92
N MET A 140 5.14 -11.12 -8.74
CA MET A 140 6.33 -10.71 -9.49
C MET A 140 6.11 -10.85 -11.01
N GLU A 141 5.55 -11.99 -11.46
CA GLU A 141 5.23 -12.22 -12.88
C GLU A 141 4.29 -11.15 -13.44
N GLN A 142 3.30 -10.70 -12.65
CA GLN A 142 2.41 -9.61 -13.06
C GLN A 142 3.13 -8.28 -13.15
N ALA A 143 4.01 -7.99 -12.19
CA ALA A 143 4.85 -6.80 -12.21
C ALA A 143 5.67 -6.75 -13.51
N GLU A 144 6.38 -7.82 -13.85
CA GLU A 144 7.16 -7.94 -15.08
C GLU A 144 6.28 -7.82 -16.33
N LYS A 145 5.17 -8.55 -16.38
CA LYS A 145 4.23 -8.56 -17.51
C LYS A 145 3.72 -7.17 -17.88
N PHE A 146 3.46 -6.32 -16.88
CA PHE A 146 3.00 -4.94 -17.12
C PHE A 146 4.13 -3.89 -17.03
N GLY A 147 5.39 -4.36 -17.10
CA GLY A 147 6.58 -3.53 -17.22
C GLY A 147 6.86 -2.68 -15.99
N TYR A 148 6.68 -3.24 -14.80
CA TYR A 148 7.21 -2.69 -13.56
C TYR A 148 8.61 -3.26 -13.31
N PRO A 149 9.61 -2.43 -12.95
CA PRO A 149 10.95 -2.93 -12.67
C PRO A 149 10.93 -3.77 -11.40
N VAL A 150 11.37 -5.03 -11.51
CA VAL A 150 11.52 -5.96 -10.38
C VAL A 150 12.98 -6.14 -9.95
N ILE A 151 13.90 -5.42 -10.57
CA ILE A 151 15.34 -5.49 -10.26
C ILE A 151 15.55 -5.04 -8.80
N GLY A 152 16.13 -5.93 -7.99
CA GLY A 152 16.39 -5.67 -6.57
C GLY A 152 15.20 -5.96 -5.66
N LEU A 153 14.10 -6.50 -6.19
CA LEU A 153 13.00 -7.06 -5.42
C LEU A 153 13.09 -8.59 -5.42
N ASP A 154 12.70 -9.22 -4.33
CA ASP A 154 12.58 -10.67 -4.21
C ASP A 154 11.11 -11.11 -4.15
N GLU A 155 10.85 -12.42 -4.16
CA GLU A 155 9.48 -12.94 -4.08
C GLU A 155 8.79 -12.57 -2.76
N SER A 156 9.56 -12.27 -1.69
CA SER A 156 9.00 -11.89 -0.39
C SER A 156 8.39 -10.49 -0.40
N ASP A 157 8.86 -9.61 -1.30
CA ASP A 157 8.26 -8.28 -1.51
C ASP A 157 6.83 -8.36 -2.12
N PHE A 158 6.48 -9.51 -2.73
CA PHE A 158 5.19 -9.74 -3.38
C PHE A 158 4.22 -10.63 -2.59
N ASN A 159 4.67 -11.20 -1.46
CA ASN A 159 3.90 -12.16 -0.64
C ASN A 159 3.33 -11.54 0.65
#